data_AF-A0A2Z6QTE3-F1
#
_entry.id   AF-A0A2Z6QTE3-F1
#
_cell.length_a   1.000
_cell.length_b   1.000
_cell.length_c   1.000
_cell.angle_alpha   90.00
_cell.angle_beta   90.00
_cell.angle_gamma   90.00
#
_symmetry.space_group_name_H-M   'P 1'
#
loop_
_entity.id
_entity.type
_entity.pdbx_description
1 polymer ?
#
loop_
_entity_poly.entity_id
_entity_poly.type
_entity_poly.pdbx_seq_one_letter_code
_entity_poly.pdbx_strand_id
1 'polypeptide(L)'
;MSYSNKGEIQIESEFNKLDISDTDHENCQPWCKECVPHCIIEGWTSENNDIDEFIKGTIYSAYDGTLFLEWVPFDRFEDVKQIGEGGFAKVYSAMWIDGKSKYFRKKGGSWEKSKSEPIKVALKKLNESQNISADYLNELKTHWNLYSLNGLTLNFYGMTKDPETKEFMMIIKLADKGNLRCELSSNFNNYLWVNKLSFLMKILYDLEALHELECFHKDFHSGNILLDNQMTFVSDFGLSRPSNEQKSDDKICGFGVIMTELSSGKPPFYERKHDTSLALAVCNGLRPEFGNGTPEIFKKLAYRCMNANPNQRPTSSELRDIISFWYNSCGDNDDGKEKRKEIKAIFEEADKKIPNVSTSYEKVPGAIYTSRVFTFNNLSKPVNSSIITSYLNDEEDIKDCQDSKLFDLEVPN
;
A
#
# COMPACT_ATOMS: atom_id res chain seq x y z
N MET A 1 -66.22 -22.56 7.63
CA MET A 1 -65.14 -23.54 7.88
C MET A 1 -63.85 -22.92 7.40
N SER A 2 -62.95 -22.68 8.36
CA SER A 2 -61.67 -21.98 8.26
C SER A 2 -60.64 -22.80 7.49
N TYR A 3 -59.94 -22.16 6.55
CA TYR A 3 -58.65 -22.65 6.06
C TYR A 3 -57.53 -21.79 6.64
N SER A 4 -56.65 -22.48 7.37
CA SER A 4 -55.57 -21.98 8.19
C SER A 4 -54.33 -21.62 7.39
N ASN A 5 -53.72 -20.48 7.73
CA ASN A 5 -52.34 -20.12 7.40
C ASN A 5 -51.34 -21.20 7.85
N LYS A 6 -50.47 -21.63 6.93
CA LYS A 6 -49.11 -22.11 7.22
C LYS A 6 -48.21 -21.09 6.50
N GLY A 7 -47.53 -20.16 7.19
CA GLY A 7 -46.52 -20.42 8.20
C GLY A 7 -45.17 -20.19 7.51
N GLU A 8 -44.78 -18.92 7.40
CA GLU A 8 -43.45 -18.50 6.95
C GLU A 8 -42.40 -19.13 7.87
N ILE A 9 -41.46 -19.87 7.28
CA ILE A 9 -40.30 -20.40 8.00
C ILE A 9 -39.29 -19.26 8.06
N GLN A 10 -39.27 -18.58 9.20
CA GLN A 10 -38.21 -17.66 9.58
C GLN A 10 -36.95 -18.49 9.83
N ILE A 11 -35.98 -18.44 8.92
CA ILE A 11 -34.64 -18.96 9.17
C ILE A 11 -33.94 -17.91 10.04
N GLU A 12 -34.21 -17.94 11.35
CA GLU A 12 -33.31 -17.34 12.32
C GLU A 12 -32.01 -18.15 12.31
N SER A 13 -30.89 -17.47 12.08
CA SER A 13 -29.58 -18.08 12.15
C SER A 13 -29.32 -18.63 13.55
N GLU A 14 -28.86 -19.88 13.65
CA GLU A 14 -28.51 -20.52 14.95
C GLU A 14 -27.40 -19.77 15.71
N PHE A 15 -26.79 -18.74 15.11
CA PHE A 15 -25.83 -17.83 15.73
C PHE A 15 -26.40 -17.00 16.91
N ASN A 16 -27.72 -16.80 17.02
CA ASN A 16 -28.32 -15.95 18.05
C ASN A 16 -28.73 -16.67 19.35
N LYS A 17 -28.47 -17.98 19.50
CA LYS A 17 -28.97 -18.79 20.64
C LYS A 17 -27.90 -19.34 21.60
N LEU A 18 -26.63 -18.95 21.45
CA LEU A 18 -25.59 -19.35 22.41
C LEU A 18 -25.68 -18.50 23.68
N ASP A 19 -26.49 -18.96 24.64
CA ASP A 19 -26.52 -18.43 26.01
C ASP A 19 -25.35 -19.06 26.79
N ILE A 20 -24.21 -18.39 26.81
CA ILE A 20 -22.99 -18.84 27.48
C ILE A 20 -23.05 -18.33 28.93
N SER A 21 -23.83 -18.99 29.77
CA SER A 21 -23.83 -18.79 31.24
C SER A 21 -23.17 -19.92 32.03
N ASP A 22 -22.72 -21.00 31.37
CA ASP A 22 -22.35 -22.26 32.06
C ASP A 22 -20.84 -22.56 32.14
N THR A 23 -19.98 -21.54 32.09
CA THR A 23 -18.57 -21.72 32.48
C THR A 23 -18.15 -20.65 33.46
N ASP A 24 -18.21 -20.99 34.75
CA ASP A 24 -17.61 -20.25 35.86
C ASP A 24 -16.09 -20.13 35.66
N HIS A 25 -15.66 -19.06 35.01
CA HIS A 25 -14.27 -18.65 34.95
C HIS A 25 -14.11 -17.23 35.51
N GLU A 26 -14.45 -17.05 36.79
CA GLU A 26 -14.28 -15.79 37.53
C GLU A 26 -12.83 -15.26 37.52
N ASN A 27 -11.83 -16.06 37.10
CA ASN A 27 -10.41 -15.69 37.07
C ASN A 27 -9.74 -15.73 35.67
N CYS A 28 -10.46 -15.82 34.55
CA CYS A 28 -9.82 -15.74 33.23
C CYS A 28 -9.36 -14.30 32.91
N GLN A 29 -8.09 -14.13 32.53
CA GLN A 29 -7.57 -12.88 31.99
C GLN A 29 -8.45 -12.40 30.80
N PRO A 30 -8.49 -11.09 30.51
CA PRO A 30 -8.97 -10.63 29.21
C PRO A 30 -8.26 -11.45 28.13
N TRP A 31 -9.02 -12.06 27.20
CA TRP A 31 -8.45 -12.88 26.13
C TRP A 31 -7.79 -14.21 26.56
N CYS A 32 -8.37 -14.97 27.49
CA CYS A 32 -7.84 -16.32 27.76
C CYS A 32 -8.02 -17.25 26.55
N LYS A 33 -6.93 -17.93 26.18
CA LYS A 33 -6.78 -18.74 24.94
C LYS A 33 -7.85 -19.82 24.75
N GLU A 34 -8.55 -20.20 25.81
CA GLU A 34 -9.57 -21.25 25.80
C GLU A 34 -11.01 -20.73 25.58
N CYS A 35 -11.34 -19.48 25.95
CA CYS A 35 -12.74 -19.01 25.97
C CYS A 35 -13.15 -18.14 24.78
N VAL A 36 -12.32 -17.18 24.35
CA VAL A 36 -12.65 -16.21 23.27
C VAL A 36 -12.43 -16.78 21.87
N PRO A 37 -11.32 -17.50 21.61
CA PRO A 37 -11.12 -18.11 20.31
C PRO A 37 -12.21 -19.15 20.01
N HIS A 38 -12.76 -19.85 21.01
CA HIS A 38 -13.80 -20.86 20.78
C HIS A 38 -15.05 -20.29 20.12
N CYS A 39 -15.60 -19.18 20.62
CA CYS A 39 -16.82 -18.57 20.05
C CYS A 39 -16.64 -17.98 18.64
N ILE A 40 -15.40 -17.62 18.26
CA ILE A 40 -15.07 -17.00 16.96
C ILE A 40 -14.60 -18.08 15.96
N ILE A 41 -13.98 -19.14 16.44
CA ILE A 41 -13.35 -20.20 15.64
C ILE A 41 -14.27 -21.39 15.44
N GLU A 42 -15.19 -21.67 16.37
CA GLU A 42 -16.14 -22.77 16.21
C GLU A 42 -17.09 -22.53 15.04
N GLY A 43 -17.33 -23.60 14.27
CA GLY A 43 -18.37 -23.63 13.25
C GLY A 43 -17.93 -23.22 11.84
N TRP A 44 -16.68 -22.84 11.60
CA TRP A 44 -16.18 -22.59 10.24
C TRP A 44 -14.83 -23.26 9.95
N THR A 45 -14.63 -23.56 8.67
CA THR A 45 -13.35 -23.96 8.08
C THR A 45 -13.29 -23.44 6.64
N SER A 46 -12.09 -23.11 6.18
CA SER A 46 -11.83 -22.77 4.78
C SER A 46 -11.62 -23.99 3.88
N GLU A 47 -11.63 -25.19 4.47
CA GLU A 47 -11.18 -26.45 3.87
C GLU A 47 -9.68 -26.46 3.52
N ASN A 48 -8.91 -25.53 4.08
CA ASN A 48 -7.47 -25.47 3.95
C ASN A 48 -6.80 -25.17 5.29
N ASN A 49 -5.95 -26.09 5.75
CA ASN A 49 -5.31 -26.00 7.07
C ASN A 49 -4.39 -24.78 7.20
N ASP A 50 -3.65 -24.40 6.16
CA ASP A 50 -2.71 -23.28 6.22
C ASP A 50 -3.46 -21.94 6.38
N ILE A 51 -4.60 -21.77 5.70
CA ILE A 51 -5.47 -20.60 5.85
C ILE A 51 -6.15 -20.59 7.21
N ASP A 52 -6.70 -21.74 7.63
CA ASP A 52 -7.34 -21.87 8.93
C ASP A 52 -6.35 -21.53 10.05
N GLU A 53 -5.13 -22.08 10.01
CA GLU A 53 -4.07 -21.78 10.97
C GLU A 53 -3.65 -20.31 10.94
N PHE A 54 -3.51 -19.72 9.75
CA PHE A 54 -3.17 -18.30 9.60
C PHE A 54 -4.24 -17.39 10.24
N ILE A 55 -5.51 -17.57 9.86
CA ILE A 55 -6.63 -16.76 10.38
C ILE A 55 -6.76 -16.95 11.90
N LYS A 56 -6.76 -18.20 12.37
CA LYS A 56 -6.81 -18.51 13.82
C LYS A 56 -5.64 -17.90 14.56
N GLY A 57 -4.44 -17.91 13.98
CA GLY A 57 -3.26 -17.23 14.50
C GLY A 57 -3.50 -15.73 14.74
N THR A 58 -4.10 -15.04 13.78
CA THR A 58 -4.45 -13.61 13.94
C THR A 58 -5.45 -13.38 15.07
N ILE A 59 -6.42 -14.29 15.24
CA ILE A 59 -7.38 -14.27 16.34
C ILE A 59 -6.60 -14.44 17.65
N TYR A 60 -5.82 -15.51 17.83
CA TYR A 60 -5.06 -15.75 19.07
C TYR A 60 -4.12 -14.61 19.50
N SER A 61 -3.66 -13.78 18.55
CA SER A 61 -2.79 -12.62 18.80
C SER A 61 -3.54 -11.33 19.13
N ALA A 62 -4.87 -11.27 19.00
CA ALA A 62 -5.63 -10.05 19.24
C ALA A 62 -5.72 -9.75 20.75
N TYR A 63 -5.23 -8.58 21.18
CA TYR A 63 -5.14 -8.23 22.60
C TYR A 63 -6.47 -7.71 23.19
N ASP A 64 -7.31 -7.08 22.36
CA ASP A 64 -8.52 -6.36 22.79
C ASP A 64 -9.82 -6.84 22.11
N GLY A 65 -9.74 -7.83 21.22
CA GLY A 65 -10.90 -8.39 20.51
C GLY A 65 -11.39 -7.55 19.32
N THR A 66 -10.60 -6.58 18.86
CA THR A 66 -11.01 -5.66 17.78
C THR A 66 -10.24 -5.85 16.46
N LEU A 67 -9.05 -6.47 16.52
CA LEU A 67 -8.14 -6.57 15.37
C LEU A 67 -7.71 -8.02 15.13
N PHE A 68 -8.44 -8.71 14.26
CA PHE A 68 -8.14 -10.04 13.72
C PHE A 68 -8.75 -10.20 12.32
N LEU A 69 -8.37 -11.26 11.61
CA LEU A 69 -8.94 -11.62 10.31
C LEU A 69 -10.16 -12.53 10.46
N GLU A 70 -11.18 -12.32 9.62
CA GLU A 70 -12.38 -13.14 9.60
C GLU A 70 -12.40 -14.09 8.39
N TRP A 71 -12.85 -15.32 8.60
CA TRP A 71 -13.30 -16.15 7.49
C TRP A 71 -14.76 -15.84 7.19
N VAL A 72 -15.06 -15.48 5.94
CA VAL A 72 -16.40 -15.05 5.53
C VAL A 72 -16.92 -15.95 4.41
N PRO A 73 -18.05 -16.65 4.60
CA PRO A 73 -18.74 -17.37 3.53
C PRO A 73 -19.06 -16.46 2.35
N PHE A 74 -18.86 -16.96 1.13
CA PHE A 74 -18.96 -16.12 -0.07
C PHE A 74 -20.38 -15.58 -0.34
N ASP A 75 -21.41 -16.26 0.16
CA ASP A 75 -22.81 -15.84 0.05
C ASP A 75 -23.16 -14.61 0.90
N ARG A 76 -22.21 -14.08 1.69
CA ARG A 76 -22.31 -12.82 2.42
C ARG A 76 -21.87 -11.61 1.61
N PHE A 77 -21.46 -11.82 0.36
CA PHE A 77 -21.10 -10.76 -0.58
C PHE A 77 -22.15 -10.59 -1.68
N GLU A 78 -22.66 -9.36 -1.81
CA GLU A 78 -23.60 -8.96 -2.85
C GLU A 78 -22.92 -8.01 -3.85
N ASP A 79 -23.53 -7.84 -5.03
CA ASP A 79 -23.06 -6.93 -6.08
C ASP A 79 -21.58 -7.09 -6.49
N VAL A 80 -21.09 -8.34 -6.51
CA VAL A 80 -19.70 -8.67 -6.86
C VAL A 80 -19.43 -8.28 -8.31
N LYS A 81 -18.53 -7.32 -8.54
CA LYS A 81 -18.17 -6.78 -9.85
C LYS A 81 -16.65 -6.69 -10.00
N GLN A 82 -16.10 -7.22 -11.09
CA GLN A 82 -14.68 -7.08 -11.37
C GLN A 82 -14.35 -5.61 -11.63
N ILE A 83 -13.34 -5.07 -10.94
CA ILE A 83 -12.89 -3.68 -11.05
C ILE A 83 -11.45 -3.56 -11.53
N GLY A 84 -10.69 -4.65 -11.56
CA GLY A 84 -9.32 -4.66 -12.04
C GLY A 84 -8.77 -6.05 -12.27
N GLU A 85 -7.79 -6.15 -13.15
CA GLU A 85 -7.03 -7.36 -13.43
C GLU A 85 -5.58 -6.99 -13.73
N GLY A 86 -4.66 -7.60 -13.00
CA GLY A 86 -3.22 -7.44 -13.14
C GLY A 86 -2.54 -8.75 -13.54
N GLY A 87 -1.21 -8.76 -13.53
CA GLY A 87 -0.43 -9.97 -13.86
C GLY A 87 -0.61 -11.10 -12.85
N PHE A 88 -0.92 -10.79 -11.59
CA PHE A 88 -0.93 -11.74 -10.48
C PHE A 88 -2.28 -11.88 -9.76
N ALA A 89 -3.25 -11.00 -10.06
CA ALA A 89 -4.52 -10.98 -9.34
C ALA A 89 -5.66 -10.36 -10.14
N LYS A 90 -6.88 -10.78 -9.80
CA LYS A 90 -8.13 -10.11 -10.17
C LYS A 90 -8.73 -9.45 -8.93
N VAL A 91 -9.26 -8.24 -9.09
CA VAL A 91 -9.88 -7.48 -8.00
C VAL A 91 -11.35 -7.24 -8.32
N TYR A 92 -12.21 -7.53 -7.35
CA TYR A 92 -13.65 -7.32 -7.42
C TYR A 92 -14.07 -6.33 -6.33
N SER A 93 -15.05 -5.46 -6.61
CA SER A 93 -15.79 -4.77 -5.56
C SER A 93 -16.99 -5.60 -5.14
N ALA A 94 -17.31 -5.61 -3.85
CA ALA A 94 -18.52 -6.25 -3.33
C ALA A 94 -19.09 -5.49 -2.14
N MET A 95 -20.37 -5.69 -1.86
CA MET A 95 -21.00 -5.29 -0.59
C MET A 95 -20.92 -6.47 0.39
N TRP A 96 -20.21 -6.32 1.49
CA TRP A 96 -20.22 -7.29 2.59
C TRP A 96 -21.36 -6.94 3.56
N ILE A 97 -22.42 -7.74 3.55
CA ILE A 97 -23.69 -7.40 4.22
C ILE A 97 -23.63 -7.45 5.75
N ASP A 98 -22.76 -8.30 6.31
CA ASP A 98 -22.60 -8.39 7.77
C ASP A 98 -21.66 -7.30 8.32
N GLY A 99 -20.79 -6.76 7.46
CA GLY A 99 -19.70 -5.87 7.84
C GLY A 99 -18.64 -6.54 8.74
N LYS A 100 -17.59 -5.77 9.07
CA LYS A 100 -16.52 -6.26 9.97
C LYS A 100 -17.07 -6.49 11.38
N SER A 101 -16.89 -7.68 11.93
CA SER A 101 -17.30 -8.00 13.30
C SER A 101 -16.49 -7.20 14.31
N LYS A 102 -17.16 -6.74 15.38
CA LYS A 102 -16.52 -6.15 16.55
C LYS A 102 -17.01 -6.87 17.79
N TYR A 103 -16.09 -7.24 18.67
CA TYR A 103 -16.43 -7.93 19.91
C TYR A 103 -16.09 -7.04 21.09
N PHE A 104 -16.98 -6.99 22.08
CA PHE A 104 -16.71 -6.29 23.34
C PHE A 104 -16.99 -7.20 24.53
N ARG A 105 -16.23 -6.99 25.59
CA ARG A 105 -16.37 -7.73 26.83
C ARG A 105 -17.44 -7.10 27.71
N LYS A 106 -18.45 -7.88 28.11
CA LYS A 106 -19.44 -7.50 29.10
C LYS A 106 -18.82 -7.50 30.51
N LYS A 107 -19.46 -6.78 31.44
CA LYS A 107 -19.04 -6.73 32.86
C LYS A 107 -19.01 -8.12 33.55
N GLY A 108 -19.69 -9.12 33.00
CA GLY A 108 -19.68 -10.51 33.47
C GLY A 108 -18.64 -11.42 32.79
N GLY A 109 -17.73 -10.88 31.99
CA GLY A 109 -16.65 -11.65 31.36
C GLY A 109 -16.98 -12.27 29.99
N SER A 110 -18.26 -12.40 29.64
CA SER A 110 -18.71 -12.86 28.31
C SER A 110 -18.46 -11.82 27.22
N TRP A 111 -18.32 -12.29 25.98
CA TRP A 111 -18.11 -11.46 24.80
C TRP A 111 -19.39 -11.38 23.97
N GLU A 112 -19.67 -10.20 23.43
CA GLU A 112 -20.81 -9.99 22.53
C GLU A 112 -20.34 -9.41 21.20
N LYS A 113 -20.85 -9.99 20.10
CA LYS A 113 -20.68 -9.45 18.76
C LYS A 113 -21.56 -8.21 18.63
N SER A 114 -20.94 -7.07 18.35
CA SER A 114 -21.64 -5.86 17.97
C SER A 114 -22.31 -6.04 16.62
N LYS A 115 -23.50 -5.46 16.47
CA LYS A 115 -24.11 -5.30 15.15
C LYS A 115 -23.21 -4.39 14.31
N SER A 116 -22.87 -4.87 13.12
CA SER A 116 -22.11 -4.13 12.13
C SER A 116 -23.00 -3.80 10.94
N GLU A 117 -22.70 -2.68 10.29
CA GLU A 117 -23.41 -2.23 9.10
C GLU A 117 -22.73 -2.77 7.83
N PRO A 118 -23.48 -2.97 6.73
CA PRO A 118 -22.90 -3.36 5.45
C PRO A 118 -21.77 -2.41 5.04
N ILE A 119 -20.67 -2.98 4.55
CA ILE A 119 -19.53 -2.20 4.06
C ILE A 119 -19.13 -2.62 2.65
N LYS A 120 -18.69 -1.66 1.85
CA LYS A 120 -18.13 -1.93 0.53
C LYS A 120 -16.66 -2.33 0.66
N VAL A 121 -16.30 -3.46 0.07
CA VAL A 121 -14.95 -4.05 0.16
C VAL A 121 -14.38 -4.34 -1.23
N ALA A 122 -13.06 -4.52 -1.29
CA ALA A 122 -12.39 -5.13 -2.41
C ALA A 122 -12.07 -6.59 -2.08
N LEU A 123 -12.43 -7.49 -2.99
CA LEU A 123 -12.05 -8.90 -2.97
C LEU A 123 -10.88 -9.09 -3.93
N LYS A 124 -9.67 -9.27 -3.40
CA LYS A 124 -8.47 -9.53 -4.20
C LYS A 124 -8.27 -11.04 -4.32
N LYS A 125 -8.53 -11.56 -5.52
CA LYS A 125 -8.30 -12.96 -5.90
C LYS A 125 -6.90 -13.09 -6.50
N LEU A 126 -5.99 -13.78 -5.81
CA LEU A 126 -4.66 -14.07 -6.34
C LEU A 126 -4.76 -15.28 -7.27
N ASN A 127 -4.05 -15.22 -8.40
CA ASN A 127 -4.06 -16.28 -9.41
C ASN A 127 -3.54 -17.60 -8.82
N GLU A 128 -4.14 -18.73 -9.23
CA GLU A 128 -3.71 -20.10 -8.84
C GLU A 128 -3.75 -20.39 -7.34
N SER A 129 -4.50 -19.61 -6.56
CA SER A 129 -4.61 -19.78 -5.10
C SER A 129 -5.25 -21.10 -4.63
N GLN A 130 -5.69 -21.96 -5.56
CA GLN A 130 -6.09 -23.34 -5.24
C GLN A 130 -4.94 -24.15 -4.63
N ASN A 131 -3.70 -23.90 -5.06
CA ASN A 131 -2.49 -24.47 -4.48
C ASN A 131 -1.72 -23.36 -3.77
N ILE A 132 -1.91 -23.26 -2.46
CA ILE A 132 -1.29 -22.21 -1.66
C ILE A 132 0.23 -22.33 -1.75
N SER A 133 0.84 -21.41 -2.49
CA SER A 133 2.28 -21.29 -2.56
C SER A 133 2.82 -20.57 -1.32
N ALA A 134 4.10 -20.75 -1.03
CA ALA A 134 4.78 -19.97 -0.01
C ALA A 134 4.67 -18.45 -0.29
N ASP A 135 4.68 -18.07 -1.56
CA ASP A 135 4.56 -16.68 -2.01
C ASP A 135 3.17 -16.10 -1.69
N TYR A 136 2.10 -16.89 -1.88
CA TYR A 136 0.74 -16.50 -1.51
C TYR A 136 0.63 -16.26 0.01
N LEU A 137 1.10 -17.20 0.84
CA LEU A 137 1.08 -17.03 2.30
C LEU A 137 1.94 -15.86 2.76
N ASN A 138 3.06 -15.60 2.08
CA ASN A 138 3.91 -14.47 2.38
C ASN A 138 3.18 -13.15 2.14
N GLU A 139 2.45 -13.01 1.02
CA GLU A 139 1.62 -11.82 0.76
C GLU A 139 0.60 -11.59 1.87
N LEU A 140 -0.13 -12.64 2.29
CA LEU A 140 -1.09 -12.54 3.39
C LEU A 140 -0.44 -12.09 4.69
N LYS A 141 0.69 -12.70 5.05
CA LYS A 141 1.44 -12.40 6.28
C LYS A 141 1.99 -10.98 6.27
N THR A 142 2.60 -10.53 5.16
CA THR A 142 3.11 -9.17 5.03
C THR A 142 1.99 -8.16 5.18
N HIS A 143 0.86 -8.36 4.52
CA HIS A 143 -0.29 -7.46 4.61
C HIS A 143 -0.87 -7.42 6.03
N TRP A 144 -1.04 -8.58 6.67
CA TRP A 144 -1.50 -8.67 8.05
C TRP A 144 -0.57 -7.97 9.03
N ASN A 145 0.74 -8.23 8.93
CA ASN A 145 1.73 -7.64 9.81
C ASN A 145 1.70 -6.10 9.71
N LEU A 146 1.65 -5.55 8.49
CA LEU A 146 1.49 -4.12 8.26
C LEU A 146 0.20 -3.55 8.85
N TYR A 147 -0.93 -4.24 8.65
CA TYR A 147 -2.22 -3.81 9.20
C TYR A 147 -2.23 -3.82 10.73
N SER A 148 -1.62 -4.85 11.32
CA SER A 148 -1.57 -5.04 12.77
C SER A 148 -0.62 -4.10 13.51
N LEU A 149 0.41 -3.57 12.84
CA LEU A 149 1.45 -2.74 13.46
C LEU A 149 0.96 -1.35 13.90
N ASN A 150 0.25 -0.63 13.03
CA ASN A 150 -0.10 0.77 13.30
C ASN A 150 -1.51 1.18 12.88
N GLY A 151 -2.28 0.28 12.24
CA GLY A 151 -3.66 0.54 11.79
C GLY A 151 -3.81 1.66 10.75
N LEU A 152 -2.71 2.22 10.23
CA LEU A 152 -2.69 3.29 9.23
C LEU A 152 -2.49 2.76 7.81
N THR A 153 -2.17 1.47 7.66
CA THR A 153 -2.01 0.78 6.37
C THR A 153 -3.36 0.25 5.85
N LEU A 154 -3.37 -0.32 4.64
CA LEU A 154 -4.60 -0.83 4.03
C LEU A 154 -5.24 -1.91 4.93
N ASN A 155 -6.52 -1.72 5.27
CA ASN A 155 -7.18 -2.70 6.13
C ASN A 155 -7.33 -4.04 5.42
N PHE A 156 -6.93 -5.10 6.12
CA PHE A 156 -7.18 -6.49 5.77
C PHE A 156 -8.19 -7.07 6.74
N TYR A 157 -9.40 -7.28 6.26
CA TYR A 157 -10.53 -7.68 7.10
C TYR A 157 -10.62 -9.18 7.29
N GLY A 158 -10.17 -9.96 6.31
CA GLY A 158 -10.39 -11.39 6.33
C GLY A 158 -10.19 -12.06 4.99
N MET A 159 -10.69 -13.28 4.87
CA MET A 159 -10.62 -14.07 3.65
C MET A 159 -11.96 -14.72 3.32
N THR A 160 -12.14 -15.03 2.05
CA THR A 160 -13.25 -15.83 1.53
C THR A 160 -12.76 -16.75 0.41
N LYS A 161 -13.63 -17.60 -0.12
CA LYS A 161 -13.32 -18.54 -1.19
C LYS A 161 -14.40 -18.51 -2.26
N ASP A 162 -13.97 -18.31 -3.49
CA ASP A 162 -14.81 -18.33 -4.68
C ASP A 162 -15.51 -19.70 -4.78
N PRO A 163 -16.85 -19.79 -4.75
CA PRO A 163 -17.54 -21.06 -4.82
C PRO A 163 -17.38 -21.72 -6.20
N GLU A 164 -17.17 -20.93 -7.26
CA GLU A 164 -17.01 -21.41 -8.64
C GLU A 164 -15.57 -21.82 -8.90
N THR A 165 -14.62 -20.92 -8.65
CA THR A 165 -13.21 -21.19 -8.98
C THR A 165 -12.44 -21.87 -7.84
N LYS A 166 -13.01 -21.99 -6.64
CA LYS A 166 -12.35 -22.54 -5.44
C LYS A 166 -11.08 -21.79 -5.01
N GLU A 167 -10.84 -20.63 -5.59
CA GLU A 167 -9.71 -19.75 -5.28
C GLU A 167 -10.00 -18.91 -4.05
N PHE A 168 -8.97 -18.66 -3.24
CA PHE A 168 -9.06 -17.80 -2.07
C PHE A 168 -8.98 -16.33 -2.46
N MET A 169 -9.76 -15.50 -1.78
CA MET A 169 -9.77 -14.05 -1.95
C MET A 169 -9.50 -13.36 -0.62
N MET A 170 -8.66 -12.32 -0.67
CA MET A 170 -8.48 -11.39 0.45
C MET A 170 -9.63 -10.39 0.47
N ILE A 171 -10.18 -10.14 1.66
CA ILE A 171 -11.18 -9.09 1.90
C ILE A 171 -10.43 -7.87 2.43
N ILE A 172 -10.27 -6.86 1.60
CA ILE A 172 -9.52 -5.65 1.93
C ILE A 172 -10.40 -4.40 1.78
N LYS A 173 -9.97 -3.30 2.38
CA LYS A 173 -10.64 -2.00 2.18
C LYS A 173 -10.66 -1.63 0.71
N LEU A 174 -11.83 -1.22 0.20
CA LEU A 174 -11.93 -0.65 -1.13
C LEU A 174 -11.42 0.79 -1.12
N ALA A 175 -10.34 1.04 -1.86
CA ALA A 175 -9.81 2.38 -2.09
C ALA A 175 -10.67 3.11 -3.15
N ASP A 176 -11.33 4.19 -2.76
CA ASP A 176 -12.38 4.84 -3.56
C ASP A 176 -11.86 5.53 -4.84
N LYS A 177 -10.59 5.97 -4.84
CA LYS A 177 -9.90 6.59 -5.97
C LYS A 177 -9.05 5.62 -6.79
N GLY A 178 -9.03 4.33 -6.44
CA GLY A 178 -8.21 3.34 -7.14
C GLY A 178 -6.71 3.56 -6.90
N ASN A 179 -5.88 3.44 -7.95
CA ASN A 179 -4.42 3.58 -7.82
C ASN A 179 -3.91 4.97 -8.27
N LEU A 180 -2.78 5.38 -7.69
CA LEU A 180 -2.15 6.68 -7.92
C LEU A 180 -1.82 6.95 -9.39
N ARG A 181 -1.43 5.93 -10.17
CA ARG A 181 -1.14 6.10 -11.61
C ARG A 181 -2.37 6.56 -12.38
N CYS A 182 -3.50 5.88 -12.18
CA CYS A 182 -4.77 6.22 -12.82
C CYS A 182 -5.31 7.57 -12.35
N GLU A 183 -5.11 7.90 -11.08
CA GLU A 183 -5.50 9.19 -10.52
C GLU A 183 -4.68 10.33 -11.16
N LEU A 184 -3.36 10.15 -11.25
CA LEU A 184 -2.49 11.12 -11.91
C LEU A 184 -2.82 11.28 -13.39
N SER A 185 -3.15 10.20 -14.10
CA SER A 185 -3.49 10.33 -15.53
C SER A 185 -4.79 11.11 -15.77
N SER A 186 -5.74 11.04 -14.82
CA SER A 186 -7.10 11.59 -14.99
C SER A 186 -7.28 12.96 -14.36
N ASN A 187 -6.61 13.20 -13.23
CA ASN A 187 -6.88 14.32 -12.33
C ASN A 187 -5.61 15.10 -11.96
N PHE A 188 -4.52 14.99 -12.73
CA PHE A 188 -3.22 15.63 -12.44
C PHE A 188 -3.33 17.10 -12.01
N ASN A 189 -4.11 17.89 -12.77
CA ASN A 189 -4.25 19.33 -12.56
C ASN A 189 -4.99 19.70 -11.27
N ASN A 190 -5.62 18.73 -10.59
CA ASN A 190 -6.30 18.94 -9.31
C ASN A 190 -5.33 18.91 -8.11
N TYR A 191 -4.05 18.56 -8.33
CA TYR A 191 -3.08 18.35 -7.28
C TYR A 191 -1.95 19.36 -7.33
N LEU A 192 -1.92 20.26 -6.35
CA LEU A 192 -0.79 21.14 -6.09
C LEU A 192 0.40 20.35 -5.53
N TRP A 193 1.58 20.96 -5.53
CA TRP A 193 2.81 20.35 -5.00
C TRP A 193 2.66 19.96 -3.52
N VAL A 194 1.96 20.73 -2.71
CA VAL A 194 1.67 20.34 -1.31
C VAL A 194 0.89 19.02 -1.21
N ASN A 195 -0.02 18.74 -2.15
CA ASN A 195 -0.73 17.47 -2.19
C ASN A 195 0.21 16.32 -2.61
N LYS A 196 1.08 16.56 -3.59
CA LYS A 196 2.09 15.59 -4.05
C LYS A 196 3.08 15.24 -2.94
N LEU A 197 3.53 16.23 -2.17
CA LEU A 197 4.36 16.03 -0.97
C LEU A 197 3.61 15.24 0.11
N SER A 198 2.31 15.51 0.31
CA SER A 198 1.46 14.73 1.23
C SER A 198 1.39 13.25 0.83
N PHE A 199 1.27 12.95 -0.47
CA PHE A 199 1.31 11.57 -0.96
C PHE A 199 2.65 10.90 -0.67
N LEU A 200 3.76 11.56 -1.00
CA LEU A 200 5.10 11.04 -0.73
C LEU A 200 5.34 10.75 0.76
N MET A 201 4.92 11.66 1.63
CA MET A 201 5.02 11.49 3.08
C MET A 201 4.24 10.27 3.57
N LYS A 202 3.01 10.07 3.08
CA LYS A 202 2.16 8.93 3.47
C LYS A 202 2.70 7.59 2.96
N ILE A 203 3.21 7.59 1.72
CA ILE A 203 3.90 6.44 1.14
C ILE A 203 5.15 6.06 1.98
N LEU A 204 5.88 7.04 2.51
CA LEU A 204 7.06 6.79 3.34
C LEU A 204 6.72 6.09 4.66
N TYR A 205 5.57 6.39 5.27
CA TYR A 205 5.14 5.68 6.48
C TYR A 205 4.96 4.17 6.22
N ASP A 206 4.34 3.81 5.11
CA ASP A 206 4.16 2.39 4.73
C ASP A 206 5.50 1.71 4.41
N LEU A 207 6.42 2.42 3.74
CA LEU A 207 7.75 1.91 3.43
C LEU A 207 8.61 1.71 4.69
N GLU A 208 8.51 2.61 5.66
CA GLU A 208 9.20 2.46 6.94
C GLU A 208 8.68 1.27 7.73
N ALA A 209 7.34 1.11 7.80
CA ALA A 209 6.74 -0.05 8.44
C ALA A 209 7.16 -1.37 7.76
N LEU A 210 7.26 -1.40 6.43
CA LEU A 210 7.81 -2.55 5.70
C LEU A 210 9.28 -2.83 6.06
N HIS A 211 10.10 -1.78 6.17
CA HIS A 211 11.50 -1.92 6.52
C HIS A 211 11.70 -2.36 7.97
N GLU A 212 10.86 -1.93 8.91
CA GLU A 212 10.82 -2.39 10.30
C GLU A 212 10.45 -3.88 10.39
N LEU A 213 9.58 -4.35 9.49
CA LEU A 213 9.27 -5.77 9.31
C LEU A 213 10.37 -6.56 8.57
N GLU A 214 11.50 -5.93 8.27
CA GLU A 214 12.57 -6.53 7.47
C GLU A 214 12.05 -7.08 6.12
N CYS A 215 11.08 -6.40 5.51
CA CYS A 215 10.41 -6.83 4.28
C CYS A 215 10.66 -5.84 3.14
N PHE A 216 10.95 -6.37 1.94
CA PHE A 216 11.08 -5.57 0.72
C PHE A 216 9.94 -5.85 -0.23
N HIS A 217 9.31 -4.79 -0.75
CA HIS A 217 8.15 -4.91 -1.63
C HIS A 217 8.46 -5.50 -3.03
N LYS A 218 9.62 -5.16 -3.61
CA LYS A 218 10.13 -5.60 -4.94
C LYS A 218 9.27 -5.26 -6.17
N ASP A 219 8.08 -4.71 -5.99
CA ASP A 219 7.17 -4.26 -7.06
C ASP A 219 6.60 -2.86 -6.73
N PHE A 220 7.44 -2.02 -6.15
CA PHE A 220 7.03 -0.72 -5.64
C PHE A 220 6.93 0.32 -6.75
N HIS A 221 5.71 0.69 -7.14
CA HIS A 221 5.41 1.68 -8.17
C HIS A 221 4.03 2.33 -7.98
N SER A 222 3.75 3.44 -8.66
CA SER A 222 2.49 4.20 -8.54
C SER A 222 1.20 3.39 -8.76
N GLY A 223 1.23 2.35 -9.61
CA GLY A 223 0.10 1.45 -9.83
C GLY A 223 -0.27 0.57 -8.62
N ASN A 224 0.65 0.43 -7.66
CA ASN A 224 0.49 -0.35 -6.42
C ASN A 224 0.28 0.55 -5.20
N ILE A 225 0.15 1.87 -5.42
CA ILE A 225 -0.25 2.83 -4.39
C ILE A 225 -1.73 3.09 -4.56
N LEU A 226 -2.54 2.62 -3.62
CA LEU A 226 -3.98 2.86 -3.58
C LEU A 226 -4.29 4.20 -2.91
N LEU A 227 -5.38 4.82 -3.32
CA LEU A 227 -5.84 6.12 -2.83
C LEU A 227 -7.24 5.99 -2.25
N ASP A 228 -7.40 6.44 -1.00
CA ASP A 228 -8.69 6.53 -0.32
C ASP A 228 -8.84 7.89 0.32
N ASN A 229 -9.75 8.71 -0.19
CA ASN A 229 -9.91 10.10 0.23
C ASN A 229 -8.61 10.91 0.13
N GLN A 230 -7.94 11.16 1.27
CA GLN A 230 -6.64 11.83 1.36
C GLN A 230 -5.51 10.88 1.78
N MET A 231 -5.78 9.59 2.01
CA MET A 231 -4.77 8.60 2.38
C MET A 231 -4.20 7.88 1.15
N THR A 232 -2.97 7.41 1.28
CA THR A 232 -2.33 6.50 0.32
C THR A 232 -2.02 5.21 1.05
N PHE A 233 -2.12 4.08 0.35
CA PHE A 233 -1.71 2.79 0.88
C PHE A 233 -0.85 2.04 -0.12
N VAL A 234 0.30 1.56 0.31
CA VAL A 234 1.10 0.60 -0.42
C VAL A 234 0.36 -0.75 -0.41
N SER A 235 0.27 -1.37 -1.57
CA SER A 235 -0.47 -2.61 -1.79
C SER A 235 0.27 -3.54 -2.74
N ASP A 236 -0.21 -4.77 -2.88
CA ASP A 236 0.34 -5.79 -3.77
C ASP A 236 1.71 -6.34 -3.34
N PHE A 237 1.70 -7.17 -2.29
CA PHE A 237 2.91 -7.73 -1.69
C PHE A 237 3.30 -9.10 -2.28
N GLY A 238 2.75 -9.49 -3.43
CA GLY A 238 2.98 -10.81 -4.03
C GLY A 238 4.43 -11.11 -4.40
N LEU A 239 5.23 -10.08 -4.67
CA LEU A 239 6.67 -10.20 -4.94
C LEU A 239 7.55 -9.85 -3.73
N SER A 240 6.94 -9.56 -2.57
CA SER A 240 7.68 -9.14 -1.38
C SER A 240 8.56 -10.27 -0.85
N ARG A 241 9.74 -9.94 -0.30
CA ARG A 241 10.68 -10.92 0.27
C ARG A 241 11.29 -10.44 1.59
N PRO A 242 11.64 -11.35 2.51
CA PRO A 242 12.42 -11.01 3.69
C PRO A 242 13.80 -10.43 3.35
N SER A 243 14.34 -9.61 4.25
CA SER A 243 15.58 -8.85 4.00
C SER A 243 16.85 -9.70 4.05
N ASN A 244 16.80 -10.86 4.71
CA ASN A 244 17.93 -11.75 4.90
C ASN A 244 18.41 -12.46 3.62
N GLU A 245 17.64 -12.41 2.52
CA GLU A 245 17.98 -13.07 1.27
C GLU A 245 18.76 -12.21 0.26
N GLN A 246 18.84 -10.88 0.42
CA GLN A 246 19.52 -9.98 -0.54
C GLN A 246 19.96 -8.65 0.11
N LYS A 247 21.15 -8.16 -0.27
CA LYS A 247 21.59 -6.81 0.11
C LYS A 247 20.56 -5.79 -0.35
N SER A 248 20.27 -4.88 0.58
CA SER A 248 19.40 -3.69 0.66
C SER A 248 19.24 -2.76 -0.54
N ASP A 249 19.60 -3.19 -1.74
CA ASP A 249 20.04 -2.27 -2.77
C ASP A 249 18.86 -1.48 -3.38
N ASP A 250 17.68 -2.07 -3.53
CA ASP A 250 16.53 -1.48 -4.26
C ASP A 250 15.40 -0.87 -3.41
N LYS A 251 15.62 -0.60 -2.12
CA LYS A 251 14.57 -0.13 -1.20
C LYS A 251 13.84 1.14 -1.66
N ILE A 252 14.54 2.05 -2.33
CA ILE A 252 14.09 3.43 -2.55
C ILE A 252 14.07 3.84 -4.04
N CYS A 253 14.63 3.04 -4.95
CA CYS A 253 14.67 3.38 -6.38
C CYS A 253 13.27 3.64 -6.95
N GLY A 254 12.30 2.79 -6.60
CA GLY A 254 10.90 2.95 -7.01
C GLY A 254 10.27 4.24 -6.47
N PHE A 255 10.74 4.76 -5.32
CA PHE A 255 10.28 6.05 -4.78
C PHE A 255 10.69 7.21 -5.69
N GLY A 256 11.92 7.21 -6.17
CA GLY A 256 12.39 8.19 -7.16
C GLY A 256 11.63 8.11 -8.48
N VAL A 257 11.25 6.90 -8.92
CA VAL A 257 10.39 6.72 -10.09
C VAL A 257 8.98 7.29 -9.84
N ILE A 258 8.37 7.02 -8.69
CA ILE A 258 7.07 7.62 -8.31
C ILE A 258 7.14 9.15 -8.27
N MET A 259 8.24 9.71 -7.76
CA MET A 259 8.47 11.17 -7.80
C MET A 259 8.43 11.71 -9.23
N THR A 260 9.02 11.01 -10.21
CA THR A 260 8.93 11.41 -11.63
C THR A 260 7.50 11.34 -12.17
N GLU A 261 6.71 10.35 -11.77
CA GLU A 261 5.30 10.22 -12.16
C GLU A 261 4.43 11.33 -11.55
N LEU A 262 4.63 11.66 -10.26
CA LEU A 262 3.95 12.79 -9.60
C LEU A 262 4.29 14.14 -10.26
N SER A 263 5.50 14.25 -10.79
CA SER A 263 6.00 15.44 -11.48
C SER A 263 5.41 15.59 -12.89
N SER A 264 5.28 14.49 -13.65
CA SER A 264 4.91 14.52 -15.06
C SER A 264 3.44 14.16 -15.34
N GLY A 265 2.80 13.42 -14.44
CA GLY A 265 1.49 12.80 -14.66
C GLY A 265 1.52 11.63 -15.64
N LYS A 266 2.73 11.20 -16.08
CA LYS A 266 2.92 10.15 -17.08
C LYS A 266 3.61 8.94 -16.47
N PRO A 267 3.25 7.71 -16.87
CA PRO A 267 4.01 6.52 -16.50
C PRO A 267 5.46 6.61 -17.00
N PRO A 268 6.44 6.03 -16.28
CA PRO A 268 7.83 6.06 -16.70
C PRO A 268 8.00 5.34 -18.03
N PHE A 269 8.81 5.93 -18.92
CA PHE A 269 9.12 5.38 -20.24
C PHE A 269 7.89 5.07 -21.12
N TYR A 270 6.82 5.85 -21.00
CA TYR A 270 5.56 5.73 -21.79
C TYR A 270 5.74 5.62 -23.31
N GLU A 271 6.82 6.19 -23.82
CA GLU A 271 7.19 6.23 -25.24
C GLU A 271 8.12 5.08 -25.68
N ARG A 272 8.39 4.08 -24.82
CA ARG A 272 9.31 2.97 -25.13
C ARG A 272 8.69 1.61 -24.86
N LYS A 273 9.16 0.61 -25.61
CA LYS A 273 8.85 -0.79 -25.33
C LYS A 273 9.54 -1.22 -24.04
N HIS A 274 8.85 -2.00 -23.22
CA HIS A 274 9.40 -2.52 -21.97
C HIS A 274 10.08 -3.87 -22.24
N ASP A 275 11.25 -3.83 -22.89
CA ASP A 275 12.03 -4.97 -23.32
C ASP A 275 13.50 -4.89 -22.84
N THR A 276 14.34 -5.82 -23.29
CA THR A 276 15.77 -5.87 -22.94
C THR A 276 16.52 -4.61 -23.36
N SER A 277 16.12 -3.93 -24.44
CA SER A 277 16.76 -2.70 -24.89
C SER A 277 16.52 -1.56 -23.90
N LEU A 278 15.31 -1.43 -23.37
CA LEU A 278 15.03 -0.47 -22.31
C LEU A 278 15.82 -0.81 -21.03
N ALA A 279 15.83 -2.09 -20.62
CA ALA A 279 16.58 -2.53 -19.45
C ALA A 279 18.08 -2.18 -19.55
N LEU A 280 18.71 -2.44 -20.71
CA LEU A 280 20.09 -2.05 -20.98
C LEU A 280 20.30 -0.53 -20.94
N ALA A 281 19.36 0.24 -21.48
CA ALA A 281 19.44 1.70 -21.42
C ALA A 281 19.38 2.22 -19.97
N VAL A 282 18.54 1.62 -19.12
CA VAL A 282 18.46 1.94 -17.69
C VAL A 282 19.76 1.58 -16.96
N CYS A 283 20.35 0.41 -17.26
CA CYS A 283 21.68 0.03 -16.79
C CYS A 283 22.75 1.05 -17.24
N ASN A 284 22.62 1.61 -18.43
CA ASN A 284 23.52 2.64 -18.95
C ASN A 284 23.18 4.07 -18.47
N GLY A 285 22.34 4.21 -17.43
CA GLY A 285 22.06 5.49 -16.78
C GLY A 285 20.80 6.21 -17.24
N LEU A 286 20.01 5.65 -18.15
CA LEU A 286 18.71 6.22 -18.50
C LEU A 286 17.79 6.25 -17.26
N ARG A 287 17.10 7.38 -17.06
CA ARG A 287 16.09 7.57 -16.01
C ARG A 287 14.83 8.20 -16.59
N PRO A 288 13.67 8.08 -15.92
CA PRO A 288 12.44 8.73 -16.34
C PRO A 288 12.58 10.25 -16.35
N GLU A 289 11.80 10.90 -17.22
CA GLU A 289 11.77 12.35 -17.36
C GLU A 289 10.82 13.00 -16.35
N PHE A 290 11.11 14.26 -16.01
CA PHE A 290 10.27 15.07 -15.13
C PHE A 290 9.33 15.96 -15.95
N GLY A 291 8.17 16.28 -15.39
CA GLY A 291 7.26 17.26 -15.96
C GLY A 291 7.85 18.67 -15.98
N ASN A 292 7.38 19.48 -16.93
CA ASN A 292 7.78 20.88 -17.03
C ASN A 292 7.44 21.65 -15.73
N GLY A 293 8.32 22.55 -15.30
CA GLY A 293 8.13 23.33 -14.07
C GLY A 293 8.42 22.57 -12.77
N THR A 294 8.96 21.36 -12.83
CA THR A 294 9.36 20.62 -11.63
C THR A 294 10.50 21.32 -10.88
N PRO A 295 10.39 21.54 -9.55
CA PRO A 295 11.44 22.13 -8.74
C PRO A 295 12.78 21.39 -8.82
N GLU A 296 13.88 22.12 -8.88
CA GLU A 296 15.23 21.52 -8.94
C GLU A 296 15.57 20.71 -7.69
N ILE A 297 15.18 21.18 -6.50
CA ILE A 297 15.34 20.43 -5.24
C ILE A 297 14.63 19.07 -5.29
N PHE A 298 13.48 18.99 -5.97
CA PHE A 298 12.71 17.77 -6.12
C PHE A 298 13.37 16.81 -7.11
N LYS A 299 13.89 17.31 -8.23
CA LYS A 299 14.66 16.52 -9.21
C LYS A 299 15.91 15.92 -8.57
N LYS A 300 16.66 16.73 -7.82
CA LYS A 300 17.85 16.30 -7.08
C LYS A 300 17.55 15.10 -6.17
N LEU A 301 16.53 15.23 -5.32
CA LEU A 301 16.15 14.16 -4.39
C LEU A 301 15.70 12.89 -5.14
N ALA A 302 14.89 13.04 -6.20
CA ALA A 302 14.45 11.90 -7.01
C ALA A 302 15.63 11.19 -7.71
N TYR A 303 16.61 11.94 -8.22
CA TYR A 303 17.83 11.35 -8.78
C TYR A 303 18.69 10.66 -7.72
N ARG A 304 18.80 11.22 -6.51
CA ARG A 304 19.50 10.57 -5.38
C ARG A 304 18.82 9.23 -5.02
N CYS A 305 17.49 9.17 -5.06
CA CYS A 305 16.73 7.92 -4.90
C CYS A 305 17.06 6.88 -5.99
N MET A 306 17.30 7.32 -7.22
CA MET A 306 17.59 6.48 -8.40
C MET A 306 19.09 6.29 -8.68
N ASN A 307 19.95 6.56 -7.69
CA ASN A 307 21.41 6.42 -7.83
C ASN A 307 21.78 4.97 -8.18
N ALA A 308 22.67 4.79 -9.14
CA ALA A 308 23.16 3.47 -9.55
C ALA A 308 23.89 2.74 -8.42
N ASN A 309 24.57 3.47 -7.52
CA ASN A 309 25.13 2.91 -6.29
C ASN A 309 24.05 2.91 -5.19
N PRO A 310 23.59 1.74 -4.73
CA PRO A 310 22.57 1.64 -3.70
C PRO A 310 22.92 2.28 -2.37
N ASN A 311 24.20 2.25 -1.98
CA ASN A 311 24.67 2.84 -0.73
C ASN A 311 24.65 4.38 -0.75
N GLN A 312 24.44 4.98 -1.91
CA GLN A 312 24.33 6.43 -2.09
C GLN A 312 22.86 6.89 -2.16
N ARG A 313 21.91 5.95 -2.13
CA ARG A 313 20.48 6.26 -2.05
C ARG A 313 20.14 6.67 -0.61
N PRO A 314 19.23 7.63 -0.41
CA PRO A 314 18.80 8.00 0.93
C PRO A 314 18.01 6.85 1.57
N THR A 315 18.02 6.80 2.88
CA THR A 315 17.16 5.92 3.68
C THR A 315 15.72 6.44 3.71
N SER A 316 14.75 5.59 4.06
CA SER A 316 13.36 6.03 4.24
C SER A 316 13.21 7.10 5.33
N SER A 317 14.01 7.03 6.39
CA SER A 317 14.02 8.05 7.45
C SER A 317 14.53 9.41 6.93
N GLU A 318 15.66 9.43 6.21
CA GLU A 318 16.17 10.68 5.61
C GLU A 318 15.14 11.30 4.65
N LEU A 319 14.49 10.47 3.83
CA LEU A 319 13.44 10.94 2.93
C LEU A 319 12.25 11.51 3.70
N ARG A 320 11.81 10.86 4.78
CA ARG A 320 10.71 11.34 5.60
C ARG A 320 11.02 12.70 6.17
N ASP A 321 12.23 12.92 6.67
CA ASP A 321 12.63 14.19 7.26
C ASP A 321 12.64 15.30 6.21
N ILE A 322 13.21 15.05 5.02
CA ILE A 322 13.24 16.01 3.90
C ILE A 322 11.81 16.33 3.40
N ILE A 323 11.00 15.31 3.10
CA ILE A 323 9.65 15.49 2.56
C ILE A 323 8.74 16.13 3.60
N SER A 324 8.85 15.77 4.88
CA SER A 324 8.09 16.40 5.96
C SER A 324 8.48 17.86 6.13
N PHE A 325 9.77 18.19 6.02
CA PHE A 325 10.21 19.58 6.04
C PHE A 325 9.61 20.37 4.88
N TRP A 326 9.62 19.84 3.65
CA TRP A 326 9.00 20.49 2.50
C TRP A 326 7.49 20.65 2.65
N TYR A 327 6.79 19.60 3.09
CA TYR A 327 5.35 19.60 3.30
C TYR A 327 4.95 20.63 4.36
N ASN A 328 5.61 20.64 5.51
CA ASN A 328 5.36 21.59 6.59
C ASN A 328 5.69 23.03 6.18
N SER A 329 6.69 23.24 5.32
CA SER A 329 7.01 24.58 4.79
C SER A 329 5.91 25.13 3.88
N CYS A 330 5.17 24.27 3.20
CA CYS A 330 4.04 24.68 2.36
C CYS A 330 2.77 24.99 3.15
N GLY A 331 2.75 24.74 4.47
CA GLY A 331 1.59 25.02 5.33
C GLY A 331 1.36 26.51 5.61
N ASP A 332 0.27 26.79 6.32
CA ASP A 332 -0.14 28.14 6.70
C ASP A 332 0.56 28.67 7.97
N ASN A 333 1.27 27.80 8.69
CA ASN A 333 1.98 28.18 9.92
C ASN A 333 3.30 28.86 9.58
N ASP A 334 3.27 30.19 9.41
CA ASP A 334 4.47 31.03 9.29
C ASP A 334 5.17 31.09 10.66
N ASP A 335 6.17 30.22 10.86
CA ASP A 335 7.07 30.31 12.02
C ASP A 335 8.20 31.34 11.81
N GLY A 336 8.17 32.08 10.69
CA GLY A 336 9.11 33.14 10.37
C GLY A 336 10.48 32.67 9.86
N LYS A 337 10.73 31.36 9.75
CA LYS A 337 12.05 30.84 9.31
C LYS A 337 12.27 31.07 7.81
N GLU A 338 13.33 31.80 7.47
CA GLU A 338 13.70 32.19 6.10
C GLU A 338 13.76 30.98 5.14
N LYS A 339 14.40 29.88 5.55
CA LYS A 339 14.46 28.63 4.76
C LYS A 339 13.07 28.06 4.40
N ARG A 340 12.09 28.13 5.30
CA ARG A 340 10.73 27.61 5.01
C ARG A 340 10.02 28.49 3.99
N LYS A 341 10.24 29.81 4.05
CA LYS A 341 9.70 30.77 3.08
C LYS A 341 10.26 30.53 1.68
N GLU A 342 11.55 30.23 1.57
CA GLU A 342 12.17 29.88 0.29
C GLU A 342 11.60 28.59 -0.30
N ILE A 343 11.50 27.52 0.50
CA ILE A 343 10.91 26.25 0.06
C ILE A 343 9.45 26.44 -0.37
N LYS A 344 8.67 27.20 0.41
CA LYS A 344 7.29 27.55 0.06
C LYS A 344 7.23 28.26 -1.30
N ALA A 345 8.05 29.28 -1.51
CA ALA A 345 8.09 30.03 -2.76
C ALA A 345 8.47 29.16 -3.97
N ILE A 346 9.39 28.20 -3.78
CA ILE A 346 9.80 27.25 -4.83
C ILE A 346 8.60 26.41 -5.29
N PHE A 347 7.84 25.84 -4.36
CA PHE A 347 6.69 24.99 -4.71
C PHE A 347 5.49 25.81 -5.21
N GLU A 348 5.25 27.01 -4.67
CA GLU A 348 4.20 27.92 -5.15
C GLU A 348 4.47 28.41 -6.59
N GLU A 349 5.72 28.67 -6.95
CA GLU A 349 6.06 28.99 -8.35
C GLU A 349 5.88 27.78 -9.27
N ALA A 350 6.20 26.59 -8.79
CA ALA A 350 5.99 25.35 -9.53
C ALA A 350 4.50 25.03 -9.71
N ASP A 351 3.63 25.37 -8.75
CA ASP A 351 2.18 25.24 -8.85
C ASP A 351 1.61 26.03 -10.04
N LYS A 352 2.14 27.22 -10.30
CA LYS A 352 1.74 28.05 -11.46
C LYS A 352 2.03 27.39 -12.80
N LYS A 353 2.92 26.38 -12.85
CA LYS A 353 3.26 25.65 -14.07
C LYS A 353 2.36 24.43 -14.31
N ILE A 354 1.65 23.93 -13.30
CA ILE A 354 0.83 22.71 -13.37
C ILE A 354 -0.16 22.73 -14.55
N PRO A 355 -0.94 23.82 -14.79
CA PRO A 355 -1.90 23.83 -15.90
C PRO A 355 -1.27 23.67 -17.29
N ASN A 356 0.04 23.92 -17.41
CA ASN A 356 0.79 23.80 -18.66
C ASN A 356 1.52 22.45 -18.82
N VAL A 357 1.42 21.55 -17.84
CA VAL A 357 2.02 20.22 -17.91
C VAL A 357 1.15 19.34 -18.79
N SER A 358 1.70 18.90 -19.92
CA SER A 358 1.03 17.90 -20.76
C SER A 358 1.10 16.54 -20.08
N THR A 359 -0.06 15.97 -19.74
CA THR A 359 -0.19 14.63 -19.15
C THR A 359 -0.63 13.59 -20.16
N SER A 360 -1.01 14.01 -21.37
CA SER A 360 -1.39 13.09 -22.43
C SER A 360 -0.15 12.35 -22.96
N TYR A 361 -0.35 11.06 -23.25
CA TYR A 361 0.67 10.22 -23.85
C TYR A 361 0.02 9.14 -24.71
N GLU A 362 0.75 8.71 -25.74
CA GLU A 362 0.38 7.55 -26.54
C GLU A 362 1.09 6.31 -26.01
N LYS A 363 0.35 5.25 -25.74
CA LYS A 363 0.94 3.98 -25.32
C LYS A 363 1.61 3.31 -26.50
N VAL A 364 2.91 3.11 -26.42
CA VAL A 364 3.65 2.35 -27.42
C VAL A 364 3.33 0.86 -27.29
N PRO A 365 3.03 0.14 -28.40
CA PRO A 365 2.85 -1.30 -28.37
C PRO A 365 4.06 -2.02 -27.75
N GLY A 366 3.85 -2.75 -26.66
CA GLY A 366 4.91 -3.41 -25.88
C GLY A 366 5.35 -2.68 -24.61
N ALA A 367 4.79 -1.48 -24.34
CA ALA A 367 4.85 -0.85 -23.03
C ALA A 367 3.81 -1.50 -22.11
N ILE A 368 4.28 -2.18 -21.05
CA ILE A 368 3.44 -2.96 -20.13
C ILE A 368 3.58 -2.38 -18.73
N TYR A 369 2.45 -1.92 -18.18
CA TYR A 369 2.34 -1.24 -16.88
C TYR A 369 1.66 -2.08 -15.80
N THR A 370 1.41 -3.35 -16.10
CA THR A 370 1.02 -4.36 -15.13
C THR A 370 2.26 -5.08 -14.62
N SER A 371 2.25 -5.46 -13.35
CA SER A 371 3.32 -6.18 -12.70
C SER A 371 3.65 -7.48 -13.43
N ARG A 372 4.94 -7.74 -13.63
CA ARG A 372 5.47 -8.98 -14.23
C ARG A 372 6.92 -9.18 -13.83
N VAL A 373 7.33 -10.44 -13.70
CA VAL A 373 8.73 -10.78 -13.47
C VAL A 373 9.51 -10.66 -14.77
N PHE A 374 10.66 -9.99 -14.73
CA PHE A 374 11.61 -9.99 -15.83
C PHE A 374 12.81 -10.88 -15.52
N THR A 375 13.24 -11.65 -16.50
CA THR A 375 14.51 -12.37 -16.47
C THR A 375 15.34 -11.92 -17.66
N PHE A 376 16.41 -11.19 -17.39
CA PHE A 376 17.36 -10.74 -18.39
C PHE A 376 18.67 -11.50 -18.22
N ASN A 377 19.15 -12.12 -19.29
CA ASN A 377 20.47 -12.72 -19.32
C ASN A 377 21.49 -11.62 -19.65
N ASN A 378 22.53 -11.46 -18.84
CA ASN A 378 23.70 -10.61 -19.12
C ASN A 378 23.45 -9.08 -19.17
N LEU A 379 22.77 -8.50 -18.17
CA LEU A 379 22.77 -7.04 -18.01
C LEU A 379 24.09 -6.53 -17.43
N SER A 380 24.53 -5.35 -17.88
CA SER A 380 25.65 -4.64 -17.28
C SER A 380 25.28 -4.12 -15.88
N LYS A 381 26.30 -3.90 -15.04
CA LYS A 381 26.11 -3.18 -13.77
C LYS A 381 25.58 -1.77 -14.06
N PRO A 382 24.57 -1.29 -13.32
CA PRO A 382 24.02 0.03 -13.55
C PRO A 382 25.06 1.13 -13.32
N VAL A 383 25.03 2.18 -14.13
CA VAL A 383 25.85 3.40 -13.98
C VAL A 383 24.96 4.64 -13.90
N ASN A 384 25.49 5.71 -13.31
CA ASN A 384 24.82 7.01 -13.29
C ASN A 384 24.98 7.70 -14.64
N SER A 385 23.94 8.44 -15.07
CA SER A 385 24.08 9.37 -16.19
C SER A 385 24.89 10.59 -15.77
N SER A 386 25.42 11.32 -16.76
CA SER A 386 26.10 12.60 -16.53
C SER A 386 25.26 13.59 -15.73
N ILE A 387 23.93 13.59 -15.93
CA ILE A 387 22.98 14.42 -15.20
C ILE A 387 22.98 14.06 -13.71
N ILE A 388 22.88 12.77 -13.38
CA ILE A 388 22.94 12.34 -11.98
C ILE A 388 24.31 12.72 -11.39
N THR A 389 25.40 12.50 -12.12
CA THR A 389 26.74 12.85 -11.65
C THR A 389 26.89 14.36 -11.40
N SER A 390 26.36 15.24 -12.24
CA SER A 390 26.43 16.68 -11.99
C SER A 390 25.65 17.06 -10.73
N TYR A 391 24.44 16.53 -10.55
CA TYR A 391 23.64 16.81 -9.36
C TYR A 391 24.28 16.31 -8.05
N LEU A 392 25.03 15.20 -8.11
CA LEU A 392 25.71 14.63 -6.94
C LEU A 392 27.05 15.31 -6.65
N ASN A 393 27.81 15.68 -7.67
CA ASN A 393 29.08 16.41 -7.49
C ASN A 393 28.84 17.81 -6.90
N ASP A 394 27.71 18.44 -7.25
CA ASP A 394 27.27 19.68 -6.62
C ASP A 394 27.09 19.52 -5.09
N GLU A 395 26.84 18.32 -4.54
CA GLU A 395 26.77 18.10 -3.08
C GLU A 395 28.15 17.95 -2.43
N GLU A 396 29.16 17.43 -3.14
CA GLU A 396 30.52 17.26 -2.60
C GLU A 396 31.30 18.59 -2.59
N ASP A 397 31.15 19.42 -3.63
CA ASP A 397 31.84 20.72 -3.74
C ASP A 397 31.27 21.81 -2.80
N ILE A 398 30.07 21.59 -2.22
CA ILE A 398 29.43 22.53 -1.28
C ILE A 398 29.93 22.36 0.16
N LYS A 399 30.52 21.21 0.53
CA LYS A 399 31.09 21.02 1.89
C LYS A 399 32.22 22.01 2.23
N ASP A 400 32.84 22.63 1.22
CA ASP A 400 33.95 23.58 1.37
C ASP A 400 33.60 25.05 1.06
N CYS A 401 32.35 25.40 0.74
CA CYS A 401 31.98 26.77 0.34
C CYS A 401 30.78 27.35 1.12
N GLN A 402 31.04 28.37 1.95
CA GLN A 402 30.04 29.03 2.81
C GLN A 402 29.10 30.02 2.11
N ASP A 403 29.15 30.21 0.78
CA ASP A 403 28.34 31.23 0.10
C ASP A 403 27.50 30.67 -1.06
N SER A 404 26.22 30.40 -0.74
CA SER A 404 25.02 30.28 -1.58
C SER A 404 25.14 29.79 -3.04
N LYS A 405 24.54 28.62 -3.32
CA LYS A 405 23.43 28.39 -4.28
C LYS A 405 23.31 26.90 -4.67
N LEU A 406 22.93 26.00 -3.75
CA LEU A 406 22.09 24.81 -4.03
C LEU A 406 21.86 23.91 -2.80
N PHE A 407 21.53 24.55 -1.67
CA PHE A 407 20.89 24.01 -0.46
C PHE A 407 21.19 22.55 -0.10
N ASP A 408 22.08 22.39 0.89
CA ASP A 408 22.25 21.16 1.66
C ASP A 408 20.89 20.56 2.02
N LEU A 409 20.67 19.32 1.57
CA LEU A 409 19.57 18.46 2.01
C LEU A 409 19.77 17.99 3.47
N GLU A 410 20.63 18.64 4.24
CA GLU A 410 20.85 18.36 5.65
C GLU A 410 19.75 19.03 6.47
N VAL A 411 18.97 18.21 7.16
CA VAL A 411 18.12 18.62 8.27
C VAL A 411 19.04 18.68 9.51
N PRO A 412 19.37 19.86 10.07
CA PRO A 412 20.03 19.92 11.37
C PRO A 412 18.97 19.78 12.48
N ASN A 413 19.34 19.01 13.52
CA ASN A 413 18.57 18.63 14.72
C ASN A 413 17.62 19.69 15.29
#